data_AF-A0A357FKM1-F1
#
_entry.id   AF-A0A357FKM1-F1
#
_cell.length_a   1.000
_cell.length_b   1.000
_cell.length_c   1.000
_cell.angle_alpha   90.00
_cell.angle_beta   90.00
_cell.angle_gamma   90.00
#
_symmetry.space_group_name_H-M   'P 1'
#
loop_
_entity.id
_entity.type
_entity.pdbx_description
1 polymer ?
#
loop_
_entity_poly.entity_id
_entity_poly.type
_entity_poly.pdbx_seq_one_letter_code
_entity_poly.pdbx_strand_id
1 'polypeptide(L)'
;MSTKINEDSFLAAKKLDIYHITSLLPAMPYHEIADIGCGEGALSVPLGKLVYRGNVVSLDSNKKNLTITRRELKKARLTNVKATYIPDEPTLPLKDET
;
A
#
# COMPACT_ATOMS: atom_id res chain seq x y z
N MET A 1 29.35 -10.99 -7.77
CA MET A 1 28.83 -11.11 -9.15
C MET A 1 27.66 -10.15 -9.25
N SER A 2 27.84 -8.99 -9.90
CA SER A 2 26.85 -7.91 -9.95
C SER A 2 25.68 -8.34 -10.84
N THR A 3 24.52 -8.58 -10.24
CA THR A 3 23.27 -8.84 -10.97
C THR A 3 22.86 -7.55 -11.67
N LYS A 4 23.15 -7.45 -12.97
CA LYS A 4 22.57 -6.43 -13.84
C LYS A 4 21.06 -6.63 -13.81
N ILE A 5 20.36 -5.78 -13.05
CA ILE A 5 18.90 -5.73 -13.02
C ILE A 5 18.47 -5.36 -14.44
N ASN A 6 17.67 -6.23 -15.07
CA ASN A 6 17.11 -5.98 -16.38
C ASN A 6 16.16 -4.77 -16.30
N GLU A 7 16.54 -3.64 -16.89
CA GLU A 7 15.73 -2.42 -16.89
C GLU A 7 14.35 -2.65 -17.52
N ASP A 8 14.22 -3.59 -18.47
CA ASP A 8 12.94 -3.93 -19.08
C ASP A 8 12.02 -4.69 -18.12
N SER A 9 12.58 -5.56 -17.27
CA SER A 9 11.82 -6.22 -16.19
C SER A 9 11.34 -5.20 -15.15
N PHE A 10 12.17 -4.20 -14.85
CA PHE A 10 11.82 -3.11 -13.94
C PHE A 10 10.77 -2.18 -14.56
N LEU A 11 10.85 -1.91 -15.86
CA LEU A 11 9.89 -1.09 -16.60
C LEU A 11 8.54 -1.82 -16.81
N ALA A 12 8.56 -3.13 -17.01
CA ALA A 12 7.36 -3.98 -17.04
C ALA A 12 6.71 -4.06 -15.64
N ALA A 13 7.49 -4.24 -14.58
CA ALA A 13 7.01 -4.12 -13.20
C ALA A 13 6.43 -2.73 -12.88
N LYS A 14 6.91 -1.68 -13.56
CA LYS A 14 6.44 -0.30 -13.43
C LYS A 14 5.00 -0.10 -13.88
N LYS A 15 4.43 -1.03 -14.66
CA LYS A 15 3.03 -0.97 -15.12
C LYS A 15 2.23 -2.09 -14.48
N LEU A 16 2.07 -2.01 -13.15
CA LEU A 16 1.15 -2.86 -12.39
C LEU A 16 -0.26 -2.76 -13.00
N ASP A 17 -0.75 -3.87 -13.57
CA ASP A 17 -2.12 -3.97 -14.02
C ASP A 17 -3.03 -4.20 -12.81
N ILE A 18 -3.66 -3.12 -12.37
CA ILE A 18 -4.56 -3.09 -11.23
C ILE A 18 -5.72 -4.10 -11.41
N TYR A 19 -6.25 -4.26 -12.62
CA TYR A 19 -7.37 -5.16 -12.87
C TYR A 19 -6.95 -6.62 -12.72
N HIS A 20 -5.75 -6.96 -13.19
CA HIS A 20 -5.20 -8.29 -12.99
C HIS A 20 -5.02 -8.62 -11.50
N ILE A 21 -4.40 -7.72 -10.72
CA ILE A 21 -4.16 -7.93 -9.29
C ILE A 21 -5.47 -8.08 -8.52
N THR A 22 -6.42 -7.17 -8.77
CA THR A 22 -7.73 -7.20 -8.09
C THR A 22 -8.55 -8.43 -8.46
N SER A 23 -8.40 -8.98 -9.67
CA SER A 23 -9.09 -10.22 -10.08
C SER A 23 -8.56 -11.48 -9.37
N LEU A 24 -7.30 -11.46 -8.95
CA LEU A 24 -6.65 -12.59 -8.27
C LEU A 24 -6.81 -12.53 -6.75
N LEU A 25 -7.14 -11.35 -6.21
CA LEU A 25 -7.37 -11.19 -4.78
C LEU A 25 -8.76 -11.76 -4.41
N PRO A 26 -8.85 -12.73 -3.48
CA PRO A 26 -10.12 -13.20 -2.93
C PRO A 26 -10.69 -12.18 -1.93
N ALA A 27 -10.82 -10.92 -2.36
CA ALA A 27 -11.32 -9.82 -1.55
C ALA A 27 -12.83 -9.68 -1.70
N MET A 28 -13.52 -9.56 -0.58
CA MET A 28 -14.95 -9.28 -0.52
C MET A 28 -15.16 -7.81 -0.12
N PRO A 29 -16.29 -7.18 -0.48
CA PRO A 29 -16.52 -5.76 -0.21
C PRO A 29 -16.35 -5.30 1.24
N TYR A 30 -16.46 -6.21 2.22
CA TYR A 30 -16.41 -5.96 3.65
C TYR A 30 -15.07 -6.36 4.30
N HIS A 31 -14.09 -6.81 3.53
CA HIS A 31 -12.79 -7.20 4.08
C HIS A 31 -11.98 -5.99 4.53
N GLU A 32 -11.16 -6.24 5.54
CA GLU A 32 -10.12 -5.32 6.01
C GLU A 32 -8.80 -5.68 5.31
N ILE A 33 -8.15 -4.69 4.68
CA ILE A 33 -6.91 -4.91 3.91
C ILE A 33 -5.78 -4.05 4.46
N ALA A 34 -4.61 -4.66 4.65
CA ALA A 34 -3.36 -3.95 4.90
C ALA A 34 -2.57 -3.82 3.58
N ASP A 35 -2.27 -2.60 3.19
CA ASP A 35 -1.49 -2.23 2.00
C ASP A 35 -0.11 -1.76 2.46
N ILE A 36 0.83 -2.70 2.60
CA ILE A 36 2.17 -2.49 3.17
C ILE A 36 3.14 -2.02 2.08
N GLY A 37 3.85 -0.93 2.34
CA GLY A 37 4.71 -0.29 1.35
C GLY A 37 3.89 0.39 0.26
N CYS A 38 2.85 1.16 0.66
CA CYS A 38 1.83 1.66 -0.27
C CYS A 38 2.36 2.60 -1.35
N GLY A 39 3.59 3.13 -1.20
CA GLY A 39 4.17 4.07 -2.13
C GLY A 39 3.30 5.31 -2.28
N GLU A 40 3.18 5.81 -3.51
CA GLU A 40 2.32 6.96 -3.84
C GLU A 40 0.81 6.62 -3.91
N GLY A 41 0.41 5.41 -3.49
CA GLY A 41 -1.00 5.04 -3.35
C GLY A 41 -1.64 4.41 -4.59
N ALA A 42 -0.82 3.91 -5.53
CA ALA A 42 -1.28 3.32 -6.79
C ALA A 42 -2.24 2.13 -6.59
N LEU A 43 -2.00 1.30 -5.56
CA LEU A 43 -2.88 0.20 -5.17
C LEU A 43 -3.87 0.58 -4.06
N SER A 44 -3.54 1.56 -3.21
CA SER A 44 -4.43 1.97 -2.11
C SER A 44 -5.80 2.43 -2.60
N VAL A 45 -5.85 3.19 -3.70
CA VAL A 45 -7.11 3.67 -4.31
C VAL A 45 -7.97 2.52 -4.85
N PRO A 46 -7.47 1.63 -5.73
CA PRO A 46 -8.29 0.51 -6.22
C PRO A 46 -8.66 -0.48 -5.12
N LEU A 47 -7.79 -0.73 -4.14
CA LEU A 47 -8.14 -1.56 -2.97
C LEU A 47 -9.29 -0.93 -2.17
N GLY A 48 -9.24 0.39 -1.91
CA GLY A 48 -10.33 1.10 -1.23
C GLY A 48 -11.67 1.01 -1.97
N LYS A 49 -11.64 1.00 -3.31
CA LYS A 49 -12.84 0.78 -4.15
C LYS A 49 -13.32 -0.67 -4.12
N LEU A 50 -12.39 -1.62 -4.10
CA LEU A 50 -12.69 -3.06 -4.03
C LEU A 50 -13.41 -3.42 -2.73
N VAL A 51 -12.95 -2.86 -1.59
CA VAL A 51 -13.54 -3.08 -0.26
C VAL A 51 -14.40 -1.90 0.21
N TYR A 52 -15.36 -1.48 -0.60
CA TYR A 52 -16.18 -0.27 -0.33
C TYR A 52 -17.05 -0.32 0.96
N ARG A 53 -17.20 -1.49 1.61
CA ARG A 53 -17.86 -1.66 2.92
C ARG A 53 -16.89 -2.03 4.05
N GLY A 54 -15.62 -2.31 3.73
CA GLY A 54 -14.55 -2.56 4.69
C GLY A 54 -13.57 -1.39 4.71
N ASN A 55 -12.41 -1.58 5.34
CA ASN A 55 -11.36 -0.56 5.37
C ASN A 55 -10.03 -1.04 4.79
N VAL A 56 -9.22 -0.06 4.36
CA VAL A 56 -7.83 -0.28 3.94
C VAL A 56 -6.91 0.54 4.83
N VAL A 57 -5.87 -0.08 5.37
CA VAL A 57 -4.79 0.60 6.07
C VAL A 57 -3.55 0.56 5.18
N SER A 58 -3.20 1.71 4.60
CA SER A 58 -2.02 1.87 3.77
C SER A 58 -0.84 2.31 4.63
N LEU A 59 0.24 1.53 4.61
CA LEU A 59 1.39 1.67 5.48
C LEU A 59 2.63 1.98 4.64
N ASP A 60 3.42 2.97 5.03
CA ASP A 60 4.70 3.30 4.39
C ASP A 60 5.64 3.99 5.39
N SER A 61 6.94 3.73 5.27
CA SER A 61 7.97 4.37 6.08
C SER A 61 8.39 5.74 5.54
N ASN A 62 8.09 6.03 4.27
CA ASN A 62 8.35 7.33 3.68
C ASN A 62 7.14 8.27 3.84
N LYS A 63 7.30 9.30 4.66
CA LYS A 63 6.24 10.32 4.88
C LYS A 63 5.84 11.07 3.61
N LYS A 64 6.73 11.19 2.60
CA LYS A 64 6.41 11.83 1.31
C LYS A 64 5.40 11.00 0.54
N ASN A 65 5.61 9.68 0.49
CA ASN A 65 4.68 8.72 -0.10
C ASN A 65 3.29 8.85 0.53
N LEU A 66 3.21 8.81 1.87
CA LEU A 66 1.95 8.98 2.60
C LEU A 66 1.23 10.29 2.30
N THR A 67 1.97 11.38 2.10
CA THR A 67 1.38 12.69 1.74
C THR A 67 0.75 12.66 0.36
N ILE A 68 1.41 12.02 -0.61
CA ILE A 68 0.89 11.83 -1.97
C ILE A 68 -0.33 10.91 -1.91
N THR A 69 -0.24 9.76 -1.24
CA THR A 69 -1.35 8.82 -1.05
C THR A 69 -2.58 9.51 -0.47
N ARG A 70 -2.45 10.29 0.62
CA ARG A 70 -3.58 11.05 1.19
C ARG A 70 -4.22 12.02 0.19
N ARG A 71 -3.41 12.66 -0.66
CA ARG A 71 -3.92 13.55 -1.71
C ARG A 71 -4.71 12.76 -2.75
N GLU A 72 -4.20 11.62 -3.21
CA GLU A 72 -4.89 10.78 -4.19
C GLU A 72 -6.18 10.17 -3.63
N LEU A 73 -6.18 9.73 -2.36
CA LEU A 73 -7.39 9.28 -1.65
C LEU A 73 -8.45 10.38 -1.56
N LYS A 74 -8.04 11.62 -1.23
CA LYS A 74 -8.94 12.78 -1.18
C LYS A 74 -9.53 13.09 -2.56
N LYS A 75 -8.72 13.06 -3.62
CA LYS A 75 -9.21 13.23 -5.01
C LYS A 75 -10.22 12.15 -5.39
N ALA A 76 -9.97 10.90 -4.98
CA ALA A 76 -10.86 9.76 -5.21
C ALA A 76 -12.09 9.73 -4.28
N ARG A 77 -12.17 10.62 -3.29
CA ARG A 77 -13.23 10.68 -2.27
C ARG A 77 -13.40 9.38 -1.46
N LEU A 78 -12.31 8.69 -1.21
CA LEU A 78 -12.30 7.47 -0.39
C LEU A 78 -12.14 7.83 1.09
N THR A 79 -13.11 7.46 1.92
CA THR A 79 -13.10 7.68 3.38
C THR A 79 -12.74 6.41 4.17
N ASN A 80 -12.76 5.26 3.51
CA ASN A 80 -12.47 3.95 4.10
C ASN A 80 -10.99 3.55 4.01
N VAL A 81 -10.13 4.42 3.47
CA VAL A 81 -8.68 4.17 3.37
C VAL A 81 -7.92 5.14 4.27
N LYS A 82 -7.05 4.60 5.14
CA LYS A 82 -6.22 5.39 6.05
C LYS A 82 -4.73 5.17 5.75
N ALA A 83 -4.04 6.24 5.40
CA ALA A 83 -2.58 6.23 5.21
C ALA A 83 -1.86 6.51 6.54
N THR A 84 -1.10 5.52 7.02
CA THR A 84 -0.47 5.48 8.33
C THR A 84 1.03 5.26 8.17
N TYR A 85 1.83 5.93 9.01
CA TYR A 85 3.28 5.75 9.02
C TYR A 85 3.65 4.50 9.81
N ILE A 86 4.61 3.73 9.29
CA ILE A 86 5.24 2.61 10.01
C ILE A 86 6.77 2.76 9.93
N PRO A 87 7.52 2.57 11.02
CA PRO A 87 8.98 2.56 10.96
C PRO A 87 9.50 1.36 10.16
N ASP A 88 10.65 1.50 9.51
CA ASP A 88 11.31 0.41 8.77
C ASP A 88 11.79 -0.72 9.69
N GLU A 89 12.15 -0.38 10.92
CA GLU A 89 12.57 -1.34 11.93
C GLU A 89 11.46 -1.54 12.97
N PRO A 90 11.08 -2.79 13.26
CA PRO A 90 10.17 -3.07 14.36
C PRO A 90 10.90 -2.75 15.66
N THR A 91 10.46 -1.68 16.35
CA THR A 91 10.81 -1.50 17.76
C THR A 91 10.09 -2.58 18.56
N LEU A 92 10.79 -3.69 18.81
CA LEU A 92 10.34 -4.68 19.77
C LEU A 92 10.30 -3.99 21.15
N PRO A 93 9.13 -3.90 21.81
CA PRO A 93 9.04 -3.37 23.16
C PRO A 93 9.61 -4.43 24.11
N LEU A 94 10.93 -4.56 24.13
CA LEU A 94 11.62 -5.33 25.14
C LEU A 94 11.53 -4.52 26.43
N LYS A 95 11.05 -5.18 27.51
CA LYS A 95 11.15 -4.62 28.85
C LYS A 95 12.64 -4.52 29.15
N ASP A 96 13.14 -3.33 29.48
CA ASP A 96 14.46 -3.21 30.07
C ASP A 96 14.46 -4.01 31.38
N GLU A 97 15.34 -5.00 31.48
CA GLU A 97 15.56 -5.74 32.73
C GLU A 97 16.31 -4.80 33.69
N THR A 98 15.57 -4.16 34.60
CA THR A 98 16.12 -3.50 35.80
C THR A 98 16.41 -4.50 36.89
#